data_AF-A0A164Z973-F1
#
_entry.id   AF-A0A164Z973-F1
#
_cell.length_a   1.000
_cell.length_b   1.000
_cell.length_c   1.000
_cell.angle_alpha   90.00
_cell.angle_beta   90.00
_cell.angle_gamma   90.00
#
_symmetry.space_group_name_H-M   'P 1'
#
loop_
_entity.id
_entity.type
_entity.pdbx_description
1 polymer ?
#
loop_
_entity_poly.entity_id
_entity_poly.type
_entity_poly.pdbx_seq_one_letter_code
_entity_poly.pdbx_strand_id
1 'polypeptide(L)'
;MSSWATKLAGLSAPMNTFAEKAVIDRMAANSAIKNIKLKGTKLHKSHDGSGKNVISIQMLNEKNARVETIHVDENGDVDVKKKSQ
;
A
#
# COMPACT_ATOMS: atom_id res chain seq x y z
N MET A 1 2.08 -16.36 -8.89
CA MET A 1 2.21 -15.32 -7.85
C MET A 1 2.32 -13.97 -8.51
N SER A 2 1.50 -12.99 -8.08
CA SER A 2 1.50 -11.63 -8.64
C SER A 2 2.84 -10.94 -8.38
N SER A 3 3.38 -10.20 -9.37
CA SER A 3 4.75 -9.61 -9.29
C SER A 3 4.95 -8.57 -8.18
N TRP A 4 3.89 -8.19 -7.48
CA TRP A 4 3.92 -7.27 -6.35
C TRP A 4 4.09 -7.98 -5.00
N ALA A 5 3.59 -9.21 -4.83
CA ALA A 5 3.70 -9.95 -3.56
C ALA A 5 5.16 -10.22 -3.18
N THR A 6 6.01 -10.50 -4.19
CA THR A 6 7.46 -10.69 -3.99
C THR A 6 8.18 -9.43 -3.49
N LYS A 7 7.62 -8.24 -3.69
CA LYS A 7 8.22 -6.99 -3.20
C LYS A 7 7.84 -6.68 -1.75
N LEU A 8 6.84 -7.37 -1.21
CA LEU A 8 6.45 -7.31 0.20
C LEU A 8 7.29 -8.28 1.05
N ALA A 9 7.85 -9.34 0.46
CA ALA A 9 8.58 -10.42 1.13
C ALA A 9 9.69 -10.02 2.14
N GLY A 10 10.16 -8.77 2.15
CA GLY A 10 11.07 -8.23 3.16
C GLY A 10 10.42 -7.74 4.46
N LEU A 11 9.08 -7.77 4.58
CA LEU A 11 8.34 -7.40 5.78
C LEU A 11 8.17 -8.60 6.72
N SER A 12 7.85 -8.33 7.98
CA SER A 12 7.44 -9.37 8.93
C SER A 12 6.20 -10.11 8.41
N ALA A 13 6.07 -11.39 8.76
CA ALA A 13 4.92 -12.22 8.36
C ALA A 13 3.55 -11.56 8.57
N PRO A 14 3.23 -10.95 9.73
CA PRO A 14 1.95 -10.26 9.92
C PRO A 14 1.79 -9.05 9.00
N MET A 15 2.85 -8.25 8.79
CA MET A 15 2.78 -7.11 7.89
C MET A 15 2.62 -7.50 6.42
N ASN A 16 3.19 -8.63 6.00
CA ASN A 16 2.93 -9.16 4.66
C ASN A 16 1.45 -9.46 4.48
N THR A 17 0.82 -10.14 5.45
CA THR A 17 -0.60 -10.46 5.37
C THR A 17 -1.47 -9.20 5.33
N PHE A 18 -1.18 -8.20 6.17
CA PHE A 18 -1.94 -6.94 6.16
C PHE A 18 -1.74 -6.14 4.87
N ALA A 19 -0.51 -6.06 4.39
CA ALA A 19 -0.16 -5.40 3.13
C ALA A 19 -0.87 -6.04 1.93
N GLU A 20 -0.82 -7.37 1.84
CA GLU A 20 -1.47 -8.13 0.78
C GLU A 20 -2.98 -7.94 0.80
N LYS A 21 -3.60 -8.05 1.98
CA LYS A 21 -5.03 -7.83 2.16
C LYS A 21 -5.43 -6.41 1.75
N ALA A 22 -4.71 -5.39 2.19
CA ALA A 22 -4.99 -3.99 1.88
C ALA A 22 -4.95 -3.72 0.36
N VAL A 23 -3.99 -4.32 -0.35
CA VAL A 23 -3.87 -4.22 -1.81
C VAL A 23 -5.07 -4.89 -2.50
N ILE A 24 -5.40 -6.12 -2.10
CA ILE A 24 -6.51 -6.89 -2.70
C ILE A 24 -7.84 -6.17 -2.48
N ASP A 25 -8.13 -5.75 -1.24
CA ASP A 25 -9.35 -5.04 -0.89
C ASP A 25 -9.46 -3.72 -1.67
N ARG A 26 -8.34 -3.01 -1.86
CA ARG A 26 -8.34 -1.75 -2.62
C ARG A 26 -8.51 -1.95 -4.12
N MET A 27 -7.93 -2.99 -4.70
CA MET A 27 -8.18 -3.37 -6.09
C MET A 27 -9.66 -3.72 -6.32
N ALA A 28 -10.27 -4.46 -5.39
CA ALA A 28 -11.70 -4.78 -5.45
C ALA A 28 -12.56 -3.51 -5.35
N ALA A 29 -12.21 -2.58 -4.47
CA ALA A 29 -12.92 -1.31 -4.29
C ALA A 29 -12.67 -0.28 -5.41
N ASN A 30 -11.60 -0.43 -6.19
CA ASN A 30 -11.22 0.51 -7.24
C ASN A 30 -10.78 -0.22 -8.51
N SER A 31 -11.76 -0.51 -9.38
CA SER A 31 -11.57 -1.17 -10.68
C SER A 31 -10.69 -0.39 -11.68
N ALA A 32 -10.31 0.85 -11.36
CA ALA A 32 -9.38 1.64 -12.16
C ALA A 32 -7.89 1.31 -11.87
N ILE A 33 -7.61 0.57 -10.79
CA ILE A 33 -6.27 0.07 -10.47
C ILE A 33 -6.00 -1.15 -11.37
N LYS A 34 -5.33 -0.90 -12.49
CA LYS A 34 -4.93 -1.97 -13.43
C LYS A 34 -3.50 -2.47 -13.22
N ASN A 35 -2.65 -1.67 -12.58
CA ASN A 35 -1.25 -2.02 -12.38
C ASN A 35 -0.74 -1.56 -11.01
N ILE A 36 0.02 -2.42 -10.33
CA ILE A 36 0.58 -2.12 -9.01
C ILE A 36 2.08 -1.96 -9.14
N LYS A 37 2.56 -0.72 -8.99
CA LYS A 37 3.99 -0.43 -8.89
C LYS A 37 4.33 -0.05 -7.46
N LEU A 38 4.65 -1.06 -6.66
CA LEU A 38 5.17 -0.85 -5.32
C LEU A 38 6.46 -0.02 -5.37
N LYS A 39 6.38 1.20 -4.85
CA LYS A 39 7.50 2.13 -4.68
C LYS A 39 7.50 2.53 -3.20
N GLY A 40 8.48 2.05 -2.43
CA GLY A 40 8.59 2.37 -1.00
C GLY A 40 8.12 1.28 -0.03
N THR A 41 8.40 0.01 -0.30
CA THR A 41 8.07 -1.14 0.56
C THR A 41 8.86 -1.21 1.88
N LYS A 42 9.45 -0.09 2.33
CA LYS A 42 10.18 -0.04 3.59
C LYS A 42 9.24 0.41 4.71
N LEU A 43 9.27 -0.34 5.81
CA LEU A 43 8.71 0.08 7.07
C LEU A 43 9.38 1.42 7.47
N HIS A 44 8.58 2.44 7.73
CA HIS A 44 9.05 3.75 8.17
C HIS A 44 8.05 4.33 9.17
N LYS A 45 8.49 5.33 9.94
CA LYS A 45 7.59 5.98 10.90
C LYS A 45 6.59 6.87 10.18
N SER A 46 5.35 6.83 10.64
CA SER A 46 4.29 7.70 10.16
C SER A 46 4.66 9.18 10.41
N HIS A 47 4.36 10.03 9.43
CA HIS A 47 4.61 11.47 9.52
C HIS A 47 3.44 12.25 10.14
N ASP A 48 2.37 11.56 10.53
CA ASP A 48 1.17 12.15 11.16
C ASP A 48 1.35 12.44 12.66
N GLY A 49 2.55 12.24 13.20
CA GLY A 49 2.86 12.42 14.61
C GLY A 49 2.50 11.24 15.51
N SER A 50 1.86 10.18 14.98
CA SER A 50 1.54 8.98 15.78
C SER A 50 2.76 8.10 16.05
N GLY A 51 3.83 8.24 15.26
CA GLY A 51 5.07 7.50 15.43
C GLY A 51 4.96 5.99 15.16
N LYS A 52 3.81 5.55 14.61
CA LYS A 52 3.54 4.17 14.23
C LYS A 52 4.45 3.76 13.08
N ASN A 53 4.86 2.49 13.05
CA ASN A 53 5.52 1.97 11.87
C ASN A 53 4.48 1.65 10.81
N VAL A 54 4.71 2.18 9.61
CA VAL A 54 3.82 2.00 8.46
C VAL A 54 4.62 1.59 7.24
N ILE A 55 3.95 0.94 6.30
CA ILE A 55 4.46 0.70 4.94
C ILE A 55 3.69 1.57 3.96
N SER A 56 4.38 2.16 2.98
CA SER A 56 3.71 2.87 1.89
C SER A 56 3.67 2.00 0.64
N ILE A 57 2.46 1.74 0.16
CA ILE A 57 2.21 0.99 -1.07
C ILE A 57 1.65 1.94 -2.11
N GLN A 58 2.44 2.20 -3.14
CA GLN A 58 2.02 2.98 -4.31
C GLN A 58 1.35 2.07 -5.35
N MET A 59 0.16 2.46 -5.80
CA MET A 59 -0.65 1.77 -6.81
C MET A 59 -0.90 2.73 -7.97
N LEU A 60 -0.79 2.22 -9.21
CA LEU A 60 -0.96 3.03 -10.40
C LEU A 60 -2.40 2.88 -10.92
N ASN A 61 -3.08 4.01 -11.02
CA ASN A 61 -4.37 4.10 -11.68
C ASN A 61 -4.16 4.54 -13.14
N GLU A 62 -4.34 3.61 -14.08
CA GLU A 62 -4.14 3.88 -15.51
C GLU A 62 -5.19 4.81 -16.11
N LYS A 63 -6.40 4.90 -15.53
CA LYS A 63 -7.44 5.83 -16.02
C LYS A 63 -7.03 7.30 -15.87
N ASN A 64 -6.22 7.61 -14.86
CA ASN A 64 -5.90 9.00 -14.51
C ASN A 64 -4.39 9.29 -14.51
N ALA A 65 -3.54 8.30 -14.85
CA ALA A 65 -2.09 8.34 -14.61
C ALA A 65 -1.72 8.76 -13.16
N ARG A 66 -2.64 8.55 -12.21
CA ARG A 66 -2.49 8.97 -10.80
C ARG A 66 -1.94 7.81 -9.99
N VAL A 67 -0.99 8.12 -9.12
CA VAL A 67 -0.49 7.19 -8.12
C VAL A 67 -1.34 7.35 -6.87
N GLU A 68 -2.00 6.27 -6.45
CA GLU A 68 -2.65 6.18 -5.16
C GLU A 68 -1.66 5.56 -4.18
N THR A 69 -1.47 6.17 -3.01
CA THR A 69 -0.60 5.61 -1.98
C THR A 69 -1.47 5.15 -0.82
N ILE A 70 -1.32 3.90 -0.39
CA ILE A 70 -1.92 3.41 0.85
C ILE A 70 -0.82 3.24 1.89
N HIS A 71 -1.12 3.63 3.12
CA HIS A 71 -0.31 3.35 4.28
C HIS A 71 -0.97 2.24 5.06
N VAL A 72 -0.20 1.21 5.40
CA VAL A 72 -0.67 0.13 6.28
C VAL A 72 0.19 0.17 7.53
N ASP A 73 -0.45 0.24 8.71
CA ASP A 73 0.24 0.24 10.00
C ASP A 73 0.42 -1.18 10.56
N GLU A 74 1.21 -1.30 11.63
CA GLU A 74 1.48 -2.57 12.32
C GLU A 74 0.25 -3.30 12.87
N ASN A 75 -0.88 -2.61 13.02
CA ASN A 75 -2.15 -3.19 13.47
C ASN A 75 -3.04 -3.62 12.28
N GLY A 76 -2.62 -3.33 11.05
CA GLY A 76 -3.39 -3.57 9.84
C GLY A 76 -4.38 -2.45 9.50
N ASP A 77 -4.29 -1.29 10.15
CA ASP A 77 -5.07 -0.11 9.75
C ASP A 77 -4.57 0.42 8.41
N VAL A 78 -5.51 0.72 7.50
CA VAL A 78 -5.20 1.19 6.14
C VAL A 78 -5.64 2.64 5.96
N ASP A 79 -4.69 3.53 5.70
CA ASP A 79 -4.93 4.93 5.34
C ASP A 79 -4.66 5.14 3.85
N VAL A 80 -5.67 5.61 3.11
CA VAL A 80 -5.55 5.86 1.66
C VAL A 80 -5.22 7.32 1.42
N LYS A 81 -3.94 7.61 1.20
CA LYS A 81 -3.49 8.94 0.78
C LYS A 81 -3.77 9.14 -0.70
N LYS A 82 -4.89 9.78 -0.97
CA LYS A 82 -5.12 10.44 -2.26
C LYS A 82 -4.33 11.74 -2.24
N LYS A 83 -3.43 11.94 -3.21
CA LYS A 83 -2.97 13.30 -3.51
C LYS A 83 -4.20 14.07 -4.00
N SER A 84 -4.83 14.82 -3.10
CA SER A 84 -5.62 15.97 -3.52
C SER A 84 -4.66 16.89 -4.26
N GLN A 85 -5.02 17.18 -5.50
CA GLN A 85 -4.34 18.18 -6.32
C GLN A 85 -4.25 19.52 -5.60
#